data_AF-A0A8K0X602-F1
#
_entry.id   AF-A0A8K0X602-F1
#
_cell.length_a   1.000
_cell.length_b   1.000
_cell.length_c   1.000
_cell.angle_alpha   90.00
_cell.angle_beta   90.00
_cell.angle_gamma   90.00
#
_symmetry.space_group_name_H-M   'P 1'
#
loop_
_entity.id
_entity.type
_entity.pdbx_description
1 polymer ?
#
loop_
_entity_poly.entity_id
_entity_poly.type
_entity_poly.pdbx_seq_one_letter_code
_entity_poly.pdbx_strand_id
1 'polypeptide(L)'
;MKWSKTPEVPIQLGNDTVTLPARAVSYKVRLSPLSHPVPVWNPSCILRYTASSHTFNSIMTLPKTYKAWQVEKAGGPLVQKELELKKPGPGQVLVKVLACGVCHSDTGMQQGHFGDVFPRVPGHEIVGDVVELGDGVTKVKNGDRVGGPWHGGHDQSCRSCQRGQFQCCDNVAINGVSQDGGYAQYVLLRAEAVVRVPSNVDPVEVAPLLCAGVTVFNGIRKMNIEQGNLVAVQGLGGLGHLAVQYANKMGYKVAALSSGASKKDFATKLGAHEYIDSSADDPVKKLTALGGAALIIATAPNPKAIAPLTAALQPGGKLLILAPVGTVEINSVDLIIGGRSVHGWPSGHALDSEEAIDFATTHGVKCMVEPFGFDKATEAVEHMLSNKVRFRGVLVVE
;
A
#
# COMPACT_ATOMS: atom_id res chain seq x y z
N MET A 1 60.40 -16.92 -17.61
CA MET A 1 59.66 -17.43 -18.78
C MET A 1 58.58 -16.43 -19.14
N LYS A 2 58.53 -16.02 -20.41
CA LYS A 2 57.59 -15.02 -20.94
C LYS A 2 56.16 -15.58 -20.92
N TRP A 3 55.23 -14.85 -20.32
CA TRP A 3 53.80 -15.11 -20.49
C TRP A 3 53.32 -14.38 -21.74
N SER A 4 52.82 -15.14 -22.71
CA SER A 4 52.29 -14.67 -23.99
C SER A 4 51.02 -13.84 -23.80
N LYS A 5 50.94 -12.69 -24.45
CA LYS A 5 49.72 -11.86 -24.50
C LYS A 5 48.61 -12.60 -25.24
N THR A 6 47.40 -12.61 -24.67
CA THR A 6 46.16 -13.02 -25.34
C THR A 6 45.88 -12.13 -26.56
N PRO A 7 45.36 -12.67 -27.68
CA PRO A 7 45.01 -11.87 -28.84
C PRO A 7 43.75 -11.03 -28.60
N GLU A 8 43.79 -9.76 -29.00
CA GLU A 8 42.65 -8.84 -29.04
C GLU A 8 42.02 -8.89 -30.45
N VAL A 9 40.69 -8.83 -30.53
CA VAL A 9 39.97 -8.74 -31.81
C VAL A 9 39.28 -7.37 -31.87
N PRO A 10 39.59 -6.51 -32.87
CA PRO A 10 38.89 -5.25 -33.02
C PRO A 10 37.49 -5.48 -33.58
N ILE A 11 36.48 -4.86 -32.97
CA ILE A 11 35.12 -4.77 -33.50
C ILE A 11 34.81 -3.29 -33.72
N GLN A 12 34.40 -2.94 -34.92
CA GLN A 12 34.15 -1.56 -35.34
C GLN A 12 32.66 -1.22 -35.13
N LEU A 13 32.37 -0.23 -34.28
CA LEU A 13 31.03 0.31 -34.07
C LEU A 13 31.08 1.82 -34.30
N GLY A 14 30.89 2.26 -35.56
CA GLY A 14 31.01 3.66 -35.94
C GLY A 14 32.46 4.17 -35.94
N ASN A 15 32.67 5.47 -35.65
CA ASN A 15 33.97 6.14 -35.78
C ASN A 15 34.90 6.00 -34.57
N ASP A 16 34.52 5.29 -33.51
CA ASP A 16 35.36 5.07 -32.32
C ASP A 16 35.61 3.58 -32.06
N THR A 17 36.81 3.22 -31.61
CA THR A 17 37.24 1.84 -31.32
C THR A 17 37.30 1.60 -29.81
N VAL A 18 36.64 0.55 -29.31
CA VAL A 18 36.69 0.13 -27.89
C VAL A 18 37.04 -1.36 -27.78
N THR A 19 38.01 -1.71 -26.93
CA THR A 19 38.47 -3.09 -26.68
C THR A 19 37.90 -3.66 -25.38
N LEU A 20 37.42 -4.91 -25.41
CA LEU A 20 36.97 -5.67 -24.23
C LEU A 20 37.56 -7.11 -24.24
N PRO A 21 37.84 -7.71 -23.07
CA PRO A 21 38.44 -9.04 -22.97
C PRO A 21 37.43 -10.17 -23.18
N ALA A 22 37.79 -11.16 -24.01
CA ALA A 22 36.95 -12.31 -24.33
C ALA A 22 36.92 -13.35 -23.19
N ARG A 23 35.72 -13.78 -22.78
CA ARG A 23 35.50 -15.07 -22.09
C ARG A 23 34.60 -15.95 -22.94
N ALA A 24 35.14 -17.09 -23.39
CA ALA A 24 34.41 -18.10 -24.14
C ALA A 24 33.68 -19.06 -23.17
N VAL A 25 32.38 -19.26 -23.38
CA VAL A 25 31.64 -20.42 -22.86
C VAL A 25 30.94 -21.06 -24.04
N SER A 26 31.32 -22.29 -24.38
CA SER A 26 30.74 -23.05 -25.49
C SER A 26 29.56 -23.90 -25.00
N TYR A 27 28.38 -23.74 -25.59
CA TYR A 27 27.30 -24.72 -25.52
C TYR A 27 27.06 -25.31 -26.92
N LYS A 28 27.10 -26.64 -27.04
CA LYS A 28 26.68 -27.38 -28.24
C LYS A 28 25.16 -27.50 -28.22
N VAL A 29 24.46 -26.83 -29.13
CA VAL A 29 23.04 -27.08 -29.41
C VAL A 29 22.94 -28.05 -30.59
N ARG A 30 22.28 -29.19 -30.35
CA ARG A 30 21.97 -30.21 -31.36
C ARG A 30 20.61 -29.85 -31.96
N LEU A 31 20.56 -29.48 -33.23
CA LEU A 31 19.31 -29.21 -33.95
C LEU A 31 18.80 -30.50 -34.59
N SER A 32 17.57 -30.89 -34.27
CA SER A 32 16.77 -31.86 -35.02
C SER A 32 15.77 -31.13 -35.92
N PRO A 33 15.53 -31.56 -37.17
CA PRO A 33 14.58 -30.89 -38.04
C PRO A 33 13.14 -31.32 -37.72
N LEU A 34 12.27 -30.36 -37.42
CA LEU A 34 10.83 -30.54 -37.47
C LEU A 34 10.26 -29.66 -38.58
N SER A 35 9.67 -30.34 -39.55
CA SER A 35 9.00 -29.81 -40.74
C SER A 35 7.61 -29.28 -40.41
N HIS A 36 7.35 -27.98 -40.56
CA HIS A 36 6.01 -27.42 -40.78
C HIS A 36 6.11 -26.19 -41.71
N PRO A 37 5.13 -25.99 -42.62
CA PRO A 37 5.22 -24.98 -43.69
C PRO A 37 4.96 -23.55 -43.20
N VAL A 38 5.71 -22.61 -43.76
CA VAL A 38 5.59 -21.16 -43.55
C VAL A 38 4.45 -20.62 -44.42
N PRO A 39 3.51 -19.79 -43.92
CA PRO A 39 2.52 -19.15 -44.76
C PRO A 39 3.13 -17.97 -45.52
N VAL A 40 2.91 -17.96 -46.84
CA VAL A 40 3.27 -16.89 -47.77
C VAL A 40 2.39 -15.66 -47.51
N TRP A 41 3.02 -14.50 -47.32
CA TRP A 41 2.36 -13.20 -47.13
C TRP A 41 1.71 -12.72 -48.44
N ASN A 42 0.42 -12.37 -48.39
CA ASN A 42 -0.35 -11.76 -49.48
C ASN A 42 -0.48 -10.24 -49.22
N PRO A 43 0.05 -9.34 -50.07
CA PRO A 43 0.07 -7.90 -49.80
C PRO A 43 -1.18 -7.17 -50.30
N SER A 44 -2.37 -7.65 -49.92
CA SER A 44 -3.65 -7.08 -50.38
C SER A 44 -4.63 -6.89 -49.22
N CYS A 45 -4.27 -6.12 -48.20
CA CYS A 45 -5.22 -5.68 -47.18
C CYS A 45 -4.77 -4.35 -46.55
N ILE A 46 -4.90 -3.26 -47.31
CA ILE A 46 -4.79 -1.91 -46.76
C ILE A 46 -6.12 -1.61 -46.06
N LEU A 47 -6.24 -2.01 -44.80
CA LEU A 47 -7.25 -1.49 -43.89
C LEU A 47 -6.79 -0.12 -43.43
N ARG A 48 -7.42 0.93 -43.98
CA ARG A 48 -7.31 2.30 -43.48
C ARG A 48 -7.86 2.34 -42.06
N TYR A 49 -6.99 2.23 -41.07
CA TYR A 49 -7.29 2.66 -39.71
C TYR A 49 -7.29 4.20 -39.70
N THR A 50 -8.47 4.80 -39.85
CA THR A 50 -8.68 6.18 -39.40
C THR A 50 -8.62 6.13 -37.87
N ALA A 51 -7.48 6.52 -37.30
CA ALA A 51 -7.38 6.85 -35.88
C ALA A 51 -8.30 8.04 -35.62
N SER A 52 -9.50 7.76 -35.13
CA SER A 52 -10.39 8.78 -34.61
C SER A 52 -9.82 9.24 -33.27
N SER A 53 -8.95 10.25 -33.29
CA SER A 53 -8.52 10.97 -32.10
C SER A 53 -9.70 11.81 -31.60
N HIS A 54 -10.60 11.20 -30.83
CA HIS A 54 -11.53 11.97 -30.01
C HIS A 54 -10.75 12.49 -28.80
N THR A 55 -10.02 13.59 -29.00
CA THR A 55 -9.61 14.46 -27.89
C THR A 55 -10.88 15.05 -27.28
N PHE A 56 -11.39 14.42 -26.22
CA PHE A 56 -12.36 15.03 -25.32
C PHE A 56 -11.65 16.16 -24.54
N ASN A 57 -11.39 17.28 -25.20
CA ASN A 57 -11.11 18.55 -24.53
C ASN A 57 -12.44 19.16 -24.12
N SER A 58 -13.17 18.49 -23.23
CA SER A 58 -14.14 19.21 -22.40
C SER A 58 -13.31 19.96 -21.38
N ILE A 59 -13.13 21.26 -21.60
CA ILE A 59 -12.60 22.15 -20.57
C ILE A 59 -13.67 22.15 -19.47
N MET A 60 -13.58 21.21 -18.54
CA MET A 60 -14.38 21.25 -17.32
C MET A 60 -13.95 22.51 -16.58
N THR A 61 -14.81 23.52 -16.61
CA THR A 61 -14.63 24.72 -15.78
C THR A 61 -14.71 24.27 -14.34
N LEU A 62 -13.61 24.41 -13.60
CA LEU A 62 -13.56 24.10 -12.18
C LEU A 62 -14.56 24.97 -11.42
N PRO A 63 -15.26 24.42 -10.41
CA PRO A 63 -16.19 25.19 -9.62
C PRO A 63 -15.45 26.21 -8.73
N LYS A 64 -16.14 27.27 -8.30
CA LYS A 64 -15.57 28.24 -7.35
C LYS A 64 -15.46 27.68 -5.94
N THR A 65 -16.39 26.80 -5.59
CA THR A 65 -16.52 26.17 -4.27
C THR A 65 -16.79 24.68 -4.42
N TYR A 66 -16.55 23.92 -3.35
CA TYR A 66 -16.80 22.48 -3.32
C TYR A 66 -17.17 22.02 -1.91
N LYS A 67 -17.84 20.88 -1.81
CA LYS A 67 -18.21 20.28 -0.52
C LYS A 67 -17.04 19.49 0.08
N ALA A 68 -16.83 19.66 1.38
CA ALA A 68 -15.89 18.89 2.18
C ALA A 68 -16.45 18.64 3.58
N TRP A 69 -16.04 17.54 4.19
CA TRP A 69 -16.29 17.26 5.60
C TRP A 69 -15.07 17.70 6.42
N GLN A 70 -15.29 18.61 7.36
CA GLN A 70 -14.24 19.27 8.13
C GLN A 70 -14.46 19.06 9.63
N VAL A 71 -13.36 18.96 10.36
CA VAL A 71 -13.32 19.03 11.82
C VAL A 71 -12.73 20.38 12.22
N GLU A 72 -13.46 21.18 13.01
CA GLU A 72 -13.05 22.54 13.38
C GLU A 72 -12.03 22.62 14.52
N LYS A 73 -12.05 21.62 15.40
CA LYS A 73 -11.24 21.56 16.62
C LYS A 73 -11.17 20.13 17.13
N ALA A 74 -10.16 19.85 17.96
CA ALA A 74 -10.01 18.55 18.62
C ALA A 74 -11.31 18.12 19.35
N GLY A 75 -11.71 16.87 19.13
CA GLY A 75 -12.95 16.27 19.65
C GLY A 75 -14.24 16.81 19.04
N GLY A 76 -14.16 17.76 18.09
CA GLY A 76 -15.32 18.31 17.40
C GLY A 76 -15.98 17.31 16.43
N PRO A 77 -17.24 17.53 16.05
CA PRO A 77 -17.92 16.69 15.08
C PRO A 77 -17.33 16.88 13.67
N LEU A 78 -17.54 15.88 12.82
CA LEU A 78 -17.31 15.99 11.39
C LEU A 78 -18.50 16.74 10.77
N VAL A 79 -18.26 17.89 10.15
CA VAL A 79 -19.31 18.78 9.62
C VAL A 79 -19.10 19.02 8.14
N GLN A 80 -20.14 18.87 7.33
CA GLN A 80 -20.10 19.23 5.92
C GLN A 80 -20.09 20.74 5.75
N LYS A 81 -19.14 21.24 4.97
CA LYS A 81 -18.95 22.65 4.63
C LYS A 81 -18.75 22.81 3.13
N GLU A 82 -19.03 24.02 2.66
CA GLU A 82 -18.65 24.48 1.34
C GLU A 82 -17.36 25.30 1.47
N LEU A 83 -16.30 24.87 0.77
CA LEU A 83 -14.97 25.47 0.80
C LEU A 83 -14.64 26.11 -0.54
N GLU A 84 -13.84 27.17 -0.53
CA GLU A 84 -13.32 27.77 -1.77
C GLU A 84 -12.31 26.83 -2.44
N LEU A 85 -12.47 26.64 -3.76
CA LEU A 85 -11.51 25.87 -4.56
C LEU A 85 -10.25 26.70 -4.76
N LYS A 86 -9.12 26.16 -4.29
CA LYS A 86 -7.79 26.74 -4.48
C LYS A 86 -7.10 26.06 -5.65
N LYS A 87 -6.45 26.86 -6.49
CA LYS A 87 -5.58 26.33 -7.56
C LYS A 87 -4.32 25.69 -6.99
N PRO A 88 -3.74 24.68 -7.66
CA PRO A 88 -2.50 24.08 -7.21
C PRO A 88 -1.34 25.07 -7.32
N GLY A 89 -0.55 25.19 -6.25
CA GLY A 89 0.74 25.89 -6.28
C GLY A 89 1.84 25.03 -6.92
N PRO A 90 3.09 25.54 -7.01
CA PRO A 90 4.21 24.79 -7.55
C PRO A 90 4.38 23.42 -6.89
N GLY A 91 4.60 22.38 -7.69
CA GLY A 91 4.75 21.00 -7.23
C GLY A 91 3.46 20.35 -6.69
N GLN A 92 2.30 21.01 -6.78
CA GLN A 92 1.01 20.45 -6.35
C GLN A 92 0.16 20.02 -7.54
N VAL A 93 -0.77 19.11 -7.29
CA VAL A 93 -1.84 18.75 -8.22
C VAL A 93 -3.19 18.93 -7.53
N LEU A 94 -4.17 19.40 -8.30
CA LEU A 94 -5.56 19.39 -7.88
C LEU A 94 -6.21 18.11 -8.38
N VAL A 95 -6.82 17.37 -7.47
CA VAL A 95 -7.46 16.08 -7.74
C VAL A 95 -8.95 16.18 -7.47
N LYS A 96 -9.78 15.80 -8.44
CA LYS A 96 -11.20 15.50 -8.21
C LYS A 96 -11.29 14.12 -7.56
N VAL A 97 -11.73 14.05 -6.31
CA VAL A 97 -11.81 12.81 -5.55
C VAL A 97 -12.96 11.95 -6.10
N LEU A 98 -12.72 10.66 -6.22
CA LEU A 98 -13.72 9.65 -6.62
C LEU A 98 -14.07 8.74 -5.44
N ALA A 99 -13.06 8.39 -4.65
CA ALA A 99 -13.23 7.59 -3.45
C ALA A 99 -12.22 7.99 -2.37
N CYS A 100 -12.63 7.91 -1.11
CA CYS A 100 -11.71 7.98 0.02
C CYS A 100 -12.06 6.92 1.05
N GLY A 101 -11.09 6.08 1.39
CA GLY A 101 -11.27 5.11 2.47
C GLY A 101 -11.37 5.78 3.83
N VAL A 102 -12.07 5.11 4.75
CA VAL A 102 -12.28 5.53 6.14
C VAL A 102 -11.39 4.69 7.06
N CYS A 103 -10.59 5.37 7.89
CA CYS A 103 -9.61 4.71 8.74
C CYS A 103 -9.63 5.24 10.18
N HIS A 104 -9.14 4.42 11.11
CA HIS A 104 -9.02 4.80 12.52
C HIS A 104 -8.08 5.98 12.72
N SER A 105 -7.07 6.14 11.85
CA SER A 105 -6.18 7.32 11.86
C SER A 105 -6.95 8.63 11.70
N ASP A 106 -8.02 8.66 10.89
CA ASP A 106 -8.84 9.86 10.69
C ASP A 106 -9.55 10.25 12.00
N THR A 107 -10.00 9.27 12.77
CA THR A 107 -10.56 9.51 14.11
C THR A 107 -9.50 9.97 15.10
N GLY A 108 -8.27 9.47 15.02
CA GLY A 108 -7.15 9.97 15.82
C GLY A 108 -6.84 11.45 15.53
N MET A 109 -6.93 11.86 14.26
CA MET A 109 -6.86 13.27 13.88
C MET A 109 -8.01 14.05 14.50
N GLN A 110 -9.26 13.59 14.34
CA GLN A 110 -10.43 14.25 14.92
C GLN A 110 -10.31 14.43 16.44
N GLN A 111 -9.73 13.47 17.16
CA GLN A 111 -9.52 13.56 18.62
C GLN A 111 -8.31 14.42 19.04
N GLY A 112 -7.52 14.94 18.10
CA GLY A 112 -6.37 15.81 18.39
C GLY A 112 -5.09 15.06 18.77
N HIS A 113 -4.94 13.78 18.43
CA HIS A 113 -3.74 13.00 18.73
C HIS A 113 -2.47 13.50 18.01
N PHE A 114 -2.61 14.41 17.03
CA PHE A 114 -1.52 14.95 16.22
C PHE A 114 -1.26 16.45 16.49
N GLY A 115 -1.72 16.97 17.63
CA GLY A 115 -1.59 18.38 17.98
C GLY A 115 -2.68 19.25 17.37
N ASP A 116 -2.44 20.57 17.33
CA ASP A 116 -3.39 21.54 16.78
C ASP A 116 -3.23 21.67 15.26
N VAL A 117 -3.97 20.84 14.54
CA VAL A 117 -3.94 20.76 13.07
C VAL A 117 -5.24 21.27 12.42
N PHE A 118 -6.12 21.88 13.21
CA PHE A 118 -7.48 22.27 12.82
C PHE A 118 -7.57 23.72 12.32
N PRO A 119 -8.59 24.08 11.52
CA PRO A 119 -9.59 23.20 10.91
C PRO A 119 -8.96 22.26 9.87
N ARG A 120 -9.48 21.03 9.76
CA ARG A 120 -8.91 19.99 8.89
C ARG A 120 -9.98 19.16 8.20
N VAL A 121 -9.83 18.96 6.89
CA VAL A 121 -10.53 17.90 6.15
C VAL A 121 -9.79 16.57 6.36
N PRO A 122 -10.38 15.52 6.95
CA PRO A 122 -9.73 14.21 7.12
C PRO A 122 -9.63 13.41 5.81
N GLY A 123 -9.05 12.21 5.91
CA GLY A 123 -9.03 11.21 4.83
C GLY A 123 -7.69 11.14 4.11
N HIS A 124 -7.07 9.97 4.12
CA HIS A 124 -5.72 9.72 3.58
C HIS A 124 -5.64 8.44 2.74
N GLU A 125 -6.79 7.99 2.25
CA GLU A 125 -6.96 6.83 1.39
C GLU A 125 -7.62 7.27 0.09
N ILE A 126 -7.06 8.32 -0.51
CA ILE A 126 -7.70 9.13 -1.56
C ILE A 126 -7.44 8.48 -2.92
N VAL A 127 -8.47 8.30 -3.74
CA VAL A 127 -8.32 7.99 -5.18
C VAL A 127 -9.12 9.00 -5.98
N GLY A 128 -8.52 9.56 -7.02
CA GLY A 128 -9.17 10.55 -7.86
C GLY A 128 -8.44 10.86 -9.16
N ASP A 129 -8.98 11.80 -9.93
CA ASP A 129 -8.42 12.24 -11.20
C ASP A 129 -7.76 13.61 -11.09
N VAL A 130 -6.58 13.75 -11.67
CA VAL A 130 -5.89 15.04 -11.76
C VAL A 130 -6.67 15.96 -12.70
N VAL A 131 -7.04 17.15 -12.22
CA VAL A 131 -7.81 18.14 -12.99
C VAL A 131 -7.05 19.44 -13.26
N GLU A 132 -6.04 19.77 -12.45
CA GLU A 132 -5.12 20.90 -12.69
C GLU A 132 -3.74 20.57 -12.12
N LEU A 133 -2.68 21.04 -12.79
CA LEU A 133 -1.29 20.88 -12.38
C LEU A 133 -0.74 22.24 -11.95
N GLY A 134 0.03 22.26 -10.88
CA GLY A 134 0.88 23.39 -10.54
C GLY A 134 2.21 23.37 -11.29
N ASP A 135 2.93 24.47 -11.22
CA ASP A 135 4.21 24.64 -11.90
C ASP A 135 5.23 23.56 -11.50
N GLY A 136 5.99 23.06 -12.48
CA GLY A 136 7.07 22.08 -12.26
C GLY A 136 6.61 20.62 -12.08
N VAL A 137 5.29 20.34 -12.10
CA VAL A 137 4.80 18.96 -12.04
C VAL A 137 5.00 18.25 -13.38
N THR A 138 5.72 17.12 -13.35
CA THR A 138 6.04 16.32 -14.54
C THR A 138 5.70 14.83 -14.40
N LYS A 139 5.49 14.34 -13.17
CA LYS A 139 5.25 12.91 -12.88
C LYS A 139 3.88 12.41 -13.39
N VAL A 140 2.90 13.31 -13.50
CA VAL A 140 1.50 13.04 -13.87
C VAL A 140 0.97 14.17 -14.76
N LYS A 141 -0.14 13.92 -15.45
CA LYS A 141 -0.85 14.90 -16.29
C LYS A 141 -2.34 14.97 -15.93
N ASN A 142 -3.02 16.01 -16.42
CA ASN A 142 -4.48 16.10 -16.33
C ASN A 142 -5.13 14.84 -16.93
N GLY A 143 -6.13 14.31 -16.23
CA GLY A 143 -6.84 13.08 -16.56
C GLY A 143 -6.18 11.79 -16.03
N ASP A 144 -4.95 11.86 -15.51
CA ASP A 144 -4.35 10.69 -14.85
C ASP A 144 -5.08 10.39 -13.55
N ARG A 145 -5.30 9.09 -13.29
CA ARG A 145 -5.79 8.61 -12.00
C ARG A 145 -4.64 8.50 -11.00
N VAL A 146 -4.83 9.12 -9.85
CA VAL A 146 -3.83 9.16 -8.77
C VAL A 146 -4.44 8.81 -7.42
N GLY A 147 -3.56 8.42 -6.50
CA GLY A 147 -3.87 8.20 -5.10
C GLY A 147 -3.12 9.17 -4.18
N GLY A 148 -3.76 9.52 -3.06
CA GLY A 148 -3.18 10.28 -1.96
C GLY A 148 -3.14 9.44 -0.69
N PRO A 149 -2.02 8.75 -0.39
CA PRO A 149 -1.88 7.89 0.79
C PRO A 149 -1.57 8.71 2.06
N TRP A 150 -1.32 8.05 3.20
CA TRP A 150 -0.87 8.70 4.44
C TRP A 150 0.34 9.62 4.24
N HIS A 151 1.38 9.14 3.54
CA HIS A 151 2.53 9.96 3.19
C HIS A 151 2.12 11.03 2.17
N GLY A 152 1.99 12.28 2.64
CA GLY A 152 1.55 13.44 1.87
C GLY A 152 2.67 14.37 1.43
N GLY A 153 3.91 14.12 1.83
CA GLY A 153 5.09 14.88 1.41
C GLY A 153 6.26 14.76 2.40
N HIS A 154 7.42 15.24 1.97
CA HIS A 154 8.68 15.20 2.73
C HIS A 154 9.60 16.36 2.32
N ASP A 155 10.70 16.56 3.06
CA ASP A 155 11.63 17.69 2.89
C ASP A 155 12.81 17.47 1.92
N GLN A 156 13.05 16.22 1.49
CA GLN A 156 14.17 15.78 0.66
C GLN A 156 15.59 16.04 1.23
N SER A 157 15.71 16.66 2.40
CA SER A 157 16.99 17.15 2.95
C SER A 157 17.41 16.42 4.22
N CYS A 158 16.47 15.89 5.01
CA CYS A 158 16.80 15.13 6.20
C CYS A 158 17.47 13.79 5.85
N ARG A 159 18.14 13.18 6.84
CA ARG A 159 18.89 11.93 6.66
C ARG A 159 17.98 10.77 6.23
N SER A 160 16.73 10.73 6.70
CA SER A 160 15.74 9.72 6.27
C SER A 160 15.42 9.84 4.79
N CYS A 161 15.13 11.05 4.31
CA CYS A 161 14.91 11.33 2.89
C CYS A 161 16.11 10.96 2.02
N GLN A 162 17.33 11.30 2.45
CA GLN A 162 18.56 10.97 1.73
C GLN A 162 18.81 9.44 1.64
N ARG A 163 18.19 8.65 2.52
CA ARG A 163 18.21 7.19 2.50
C ARG A 163 17.00 6.58 1.77
N GLY A 164 16.15 7.40 1.15
CA GLY A 164 14.90 6.96 0.53
C GLY A 164 13.81 6.53 1.52
N GLN A 165 13.97 6.83 2.82
CA GLN A 165 12.99 6.53 3.87
C GLN A 165 12.04 7.72 4.06
N PHE A 166 11.38 8.15 2.99
CA PHE A 166 10.53 9.36 2.97
C PHE A 166 9.39 9.32 3.99
N GLN A 167 8.84 8.15 4.25
CA GLN A 167 7.82 7.91 5.27
C GLN A 167 8.30 8.14 6.71
N CYS A 168 9.63 8.25 6.91
CA CYS A 168 10.28 8.58 8.18
C CYS A 168 10.94 9.97 8.14
N CYS A 169 10.47 10.86 7.26
CA CYS A 169 10.97 12.23 7.16
C CYS A 169 10.77 13.01 8.46
N ASP A 170 11.77 13.80 8.85
CA ASP A 170 11.71 14.66 10.05
C ASP A 170 10.65 15.78 9.90
N ASN A 171 10.38 16.20 8.67
CA ASN A 171 9.39 17.22 8.30
C ASN A 171 8.31 16.63 7.38
N VAL A 172 7.67 15.56 7.85
CA VAL A 172 6.64 14.85 7.08
C VAL A 172 5.38 15.69 6.92
N ALA A 173 4.79 15.66 5.73
CA ALA A 173 3.42 16.09 5.51
C ALA A 173 2.51 14.87 5.40
N ILE A 174 1.34 14.92 6.03
CA ILE A 174 0.38 13.82 6.10
C ILE A 174 -0.98 14.31 5.58
N ASN A 175 -1.47 13.63 4.55
CA ASN A 175 -2.81 13.90 3.99
C ASN A 175 -3.87 13.66 5.07
N GLY A 176 -4.85 14.55 5.17
CA GLY A 176 -5.90 14.45 6.18
C GLY A 176 -5.48 14.77 7.62
N VAL A 177 -4.22 15.17 7.85
CA VAL A 177 -3.68 15.52 9.18
C VAL A 177 -3.00 16.88 9.15
N SER A 178 -1.79 16.98 8.58
CA SER A 178 -1.06 18.25 8.51
C SER A 178 -1.48 19.11 7.31
N GLN A 179 -2.21 18.50 6.36
CA GLN A 179 -2.82 19.14 5.20
C GLN A 179 -4.17 18.45 4.91
N ASP A 180 -5.03 19.11 4.13
CA ASP A 180 -6.38 18.60 3.87
C ASP A 180 -6.38 17.28 3.12
N GLY A 181 -7.38 16.45 3.44
CA GLY A 181 -7.53 15.08 2.98
C GLY A 181 -8.68 14.87 1.98
N GLY A 182 -9.01 13.60 1.77
CA GLY A 182 -9.96 13.14 0.74
C GLY A 182 -11.42 13.11 1.15
N TYR A 183 -11.81 13.54 2.35
CA TYR A 183 -13.24 13.71 2.69
C TYR A 183 -13.81 14.99 2.04
N ALA A 184 -13.55 15.16 0.75
CA ALA A 184 -13.84 16.34 -0.04
C ALA A 184 -14.04 15.97 -1.51
N GLN A 185 -14.76 16.81 -2.25
CA GLN A 185 -14.88 16.66 -3.71
C GLN A 185 -13.58 16.97 -4.46
N TYR A 186 -12.75 17.86 -3.91
CA TYR A 186 -11.45 18.22 -4.47
C TYR A 186 -10.40 18.27 -3.37
N VAL A 187 -9.16 17.91 -3.71
CA VAL A 187 -8.03 17.96 -2.78
C VAL A 187 -6.75 18.37 -3.50
N LEU A 188 -5.93 19.16 -2.82
CA LEU A 188 -4.57 19.49 -3.26
C LEU A 188 -3.58 18.48 -2.69
N LEU A 189 -2.82 17.82 -3.57
CA LEU A 189 -1.78 16.87 -3.18
C LEU A 189 -0.42 17.33 -3.69
N ARG A 190 0.65 16.97 -2.97
CA ARG A 190 2.03 17.20 -3.41
C ARG A 190 2.43 16.13 -4.42
N ALA A 191 2.91 16.53 -5.60
CA ALA A 191 3.14 15.66 -6.73
C ALA A 191 4.20 14.57 -6.49
N GLU A 192 5.16 14.80 -5.59
CA GLU A 192 6.14 13.80 -5.18
C GLU A 192 5.53 12.66 -4.35
N ALA A 193 4.41 12.91 -3.68
CA ALA A 193 3.74 11.98 -2.78
C ALA A 193 2.55 11.26 -3.44
N VAL A 194 2.11 11.70 -4.63
CA VAL A 194 1.01 11.04 -5.35
C VAL A 194 1.41 9.65 -5.85
N VAL A 195 0.47 8.72 -5.71
CA VAL A 195 0.56 7.33 -6.14
C VAL A 195 -0.08 7.24 -7.52
N ARG A 196 0.58 6.62 -8.50
CA ARG A 196 -0.09 6.30 -9.76
C ARG A 196 -1.04 5.14 -9.56
N VAL A 197 -2.30 5.33 -9.94
CA VAL A 197 -3.34 4.30 -9.83
C VAL A 197 -3.80 3.97 -11.25
N PRO A 198 -3.80 2.69 -11.68
CA PRO A 198 -4.29 2.32 -13.00
C PRO A 198 -5.73 2.79 -13.22
N SER A 199 -6.06 3.29 -14.41
CA SER A 199 -7.42 3.79 -14.68
C SER A 199 -8.47 2.69 -14.78
N ASN A 200 -8.05 1.43 -14.93
CA ASN A 200 -8.90 0.25 -15.08
C ASN A 200 -9.21 -0.46 -13.74
N VAL A 201 -8.73 0.06 -12.60
CA VAL A 201 -9.08 -0.46 -11.28
C VAL A 201 -10.16 0.40 -10.63
N ASP A 202 -11.06 -0.24 -9.87
CA ASP A 202 -12.12 0.45 -9.16
C ASP A 202 -11.53 1.33 -8.04
N PRO A 203 -11.76 2.66 -8.05
CA PRO A 203 -11.32 3.56 -6.99
C PRO A 203 -11.75 3.11 -5.60
N VAL A 204 -12.95 2.53 -5.47
CA VAL A 204 -13.51 2.10 -4.19
C VAL A 204 -12.73 0.92 -3.62
N GLU A 205 -12.36 -0.06 -4.46
CA GLU A 205 -11.57 -1.22 -4.05
C GLU A 205 -10.11 -0.85 -3.70
N VAL A 206 -9.55 0.14 -4.40
CA VAL A 206 -8.13 0.53 -4.29
C VAL A 206 -7.86 1.49 -3.14
N ALA A 207 -8.80 2.38 -2.82
CA ALA A 207 -8.63 3.40 -1.78
C ALA A 207 -8.05 2.83 -0.47
N PRO A 208 -8.58 1.73 0.11
CA PRO A 208 -8.03 1.15 1.34
C PRO A 208 -6.63 0.56 1.22
N LEU A 209 -6.15 0.26 0.00
CA LEU A 209 -4.80 -0.24 -0.24
C LEU A 209 -3.75 0.87 -0.04
N LEU A 210 -4.14 2.15 -0.13
CA LEU A 210 -3.25 3.30 0.07
C LEU A 210 -2.85 3.54 1.53
N CYS A 211 -3.47 2.82 2.47
CA CYS A 211 -3.04 2.79 3.87
C CYS A 211 -2.91 1.36 4.38
N ALA A 212 -4.01 0.63 4.61
CA ALA A 212 -3.93 -0.71 5.19
C ALA A 212 -3.21 -1.71 4.27
N GLY A 213 -3.44 -1.61 2.96
CA GLY A 213 -2.78 -2.49 2.00
C GLY A 213 -1.27 -2.32 2.02
N VAL A 214 -0.78 -1.09 1.77
CA VAL A 214 0.65 -0.78 1.79
C VAL A 214 1.28 -1.02 3.17
N THR A 215 0.59 -0.72 4.28
CA THR A 215 1.09 -0.98 5.64
C THR A 215 1.41 -2.45 5.85
N VAL A 216 0.49 -3.32 5.45
CA VAL A 216 0.66 -4.77 5.58
C VAL A 216 1.69 -5.29 4.58
N PHE A 217 1.55 -4.92 3.31
CA PHE A 217 2.44 -5.37 2.24
C PHE A 217 3.91 -4.99 2.52
N ASN A 218 4.14 -3.71 2.83
CA ASN A 218 5.47 -3.20 3.13
C ASN A 218 5.98 -3.71 4.49
N GLY A 219 5.10 -3.78 5.49
CA GLY A 219 5.40 -4.35 6.79
C GLY A 219 5.96 -5.77 6.67
N ILE A 220 5.30 -6.65 5.90
CA ILE A 220 5.76 -8.03 5.70
C ILE A 220 7.08 -8.06 4.92
N ARG A 221 7.15 -7.40 3.76
CA ARG A 221 8.32 -7.53 2.87
C ARG A 221 9.61 -6.99 3.47
N LYS A 222 9.54 -6.05 4.41
CA LYS A 222 10.71 -5.46 5.09
C LYS A 222 11.23 -6.32 6.25
N MET A 223 10.51 -7.39 6.62
CA MET A 223 10.98 -8.31 7.66
C MET A 223 11.99 -9.34 7.15
N ASN A 224 12.21 -9.45 5.84
CA ASN A 224 13.17 -10.41 5.24
C ASN A 224 12.96 -11.84 5.74
N ILE A 225 11.71 -12.29 5.72
CA ILE A 225 11.33 -13.66 6.10
C ILE A 225 11.41 -14.52 4.84
N GLU A 226 12.07 -15.66 4.95
CA GLU A 226 12.17 -16.61 3.84
C GLU A 226 10.81 -17.28 3.57
N GLN A 227 10.45 -17.42 2.30
CA GLN A 227 9.18 -18.03 1.87
C GLN A 227 9.05 -19.47 2.38
N GLY A 228 7.82 -19.97 2.51
CA GLY A 228 7.51 -21.29 3.06
C GLY A 228 7.50 -21.37 4.59
N ASN A 229 8.08 -20.38 5.28
CA ASN A 229 7.99 -20.26 6.74
C ASN A 229 6.54 -19.98 7.20
N LEU A 230 6.30 -20.23 8.50
CA LEU A 230 5.03 -19.90 9.16
C LEU A 230 4.95 -18.41 9.49
N VAL A 231 3.92 -17.76 8.97
CA VAL A 231 3.52 -16.39 9.29
C VAL A 231 2.16 -16.43 9.98
N ALA A 232 2.09 -15.86 11.18
CA ALA A 232 0.86 -15.75 11.94
C ALA A 232 0.32 -14.31 11.86
N VAL A 233 -0.99 -14.16 11.67
CA VAL A 233 -1.69 -12.87 11.66
C VAL A 233 -2.57 -12.80 12.89
N GLN A 234 -2.25 -11.90 13.81
CA GLN A 234 -3.06 -11.63 14.99
C GLN A 234 -4.08 -10.53 14.68
N GLY A 235 -5.36 -10.89 14.77
CA GLY A 235 -6.49 -10.05 14.40
C GLY A 235 -6.97 -10.34 12.97
N LEU A 236 -8.30 -10.46 12.81
CA LEU A 236 -8.94 -10.64 11.50
C LEU A 236 -9.92 -9.48 11.26
N GLY A 237 -9.37 -8.27 11.13
CA GLY A 237 -10.09 -7.02 10.86
C GLY A 237 -9.62 -6.34 9.56
N GLY A 238 -9.70 -5.01 9.51
CA GLY A 238 -9.31 -4.20 8.34
C GLY A 238 -7.89 -4.48 7.82
N LEU A 239 -6.89 -4.51 8.70
CA LEU A 239 -5.52 -4.89 8.30
C LEU A 239 -5.38 -6.42 8.21
N GLY A 240 -5.94 -7.15 9.16
CA GLY A 240 -5.77 -8.60 9.29
C GLY A 240 -6.22 -9.38 8.04
N HIS A 241 -7.35 -9.04 7.44
CA HIS A 241 -7.83 -9.74 6.25
C HIS A 241 -6.93 -9.52 5.02
N LEU A 242 -6.29 -8.35 4.91
CA LEU A 242 -5.27 -8.09 3.90
C LEU A 242 -3.96 -8.83 4.24
N ALA A 243 -3.58 -8.88 5.52
CA ALA A 243 -2.37 -9.58 5.97
C ALA A 243 -2.40 -11.07 5.69
N VAL A 244 -3.55 -11.72 5.90
CA VAL A 244 -3.73 -13.14 5.53
C VAL A 244 -3.54 -13.33 4.02
N GLN A 245 -4.18 -12.49 3.20
CA GLN A 245 -4.09 -12.58 1.74
C GLN A 245 -2.67 -12.30 1.23
N TYR A 246 -2.05 -11.19 1.64
CA TYR A 246 -0.68 -10.85 1.23
C TYR A 246 0.30 -11.92 1.67
N ALA A 247 0.24 -12.39 2.92
CA ALA A 247 1.16 -13.43 3.40
C ALA A 247 1.00 -14.73 2.59
N ASN A 248 -0.24 -15.12 2.28
CA ASN A 248 -0.50 -16.30 1.44
C ASN A 248 0.09 -16.12 0.04
N LYS A 249 -0.19 -14.98 -0.62
CA LYS A 249 0.30 -14.69 -1.98
C LYS A 249 1.80 -14.46 -2.07
N MET A 250 2.46 -14.11 -0.96
CA MET A 250 3.92 -14.05 -0.85
C MET A 250 4.59 -15.41 -0.65
N GLY A 251 3.81 -16.50 -0.53
CA GLY A 251 4.33 -17.86 -0.46
C GLY A 251 4.60 -18.37 0.97
N TYR A 252 3.98 -17.78 1.99
CA TYR A 252 4.10 -18.26 3.37
C TYR A 252 3.02 -19.28 3.73
N LYS A 253 3.31 -20.13 4.72
CA LYS A 253 2.26 -20.84 5.47
C LYS A 253 1.63 -19.83 6.43
N VAL A 254 0.30 -19.73 6.43
CA VAL A 254 -0.41 -18.65 7.14
C VAL A 254 -1.30 -19.21 8.24
N ALA A 255 -1.10 -18.75 9.48
CA ALA A 255 -2.03 -18.97 10.59
C ALA A 255 -2.78 -17.67 10.91
N ALA A 256 -4.10 -17.72 10.99
CA ALA A 256 -4.91 -16.60 11.46
C ALA A 256 -5.31 -16.80 12.92
N LEU A 257 -5.05 -15.79 13.76
CA LEU A 257 -5.40 -15.77 15.19
C LEU A 257 -6.51 -14.75 15.39
N SER A 258 -7.68 -15.21 15.79
CA SER A 258 -8.82 -14.33 16.09
C SER A 258 -9.73 -14.97 17.14
N SER A 259 -10.54 -14.16 17.81
CA SER A 259 -11.60 -14.66 18.69
C SER A 259 -12.83 -15.13 17.90
N GLY A 260 -13.35 -16.29 18.31
CA GLY A 260 -14.61 -16.87 17.88
C GLY A 260 -14.47 -17.86 16.72
N ALA A 261 -15.03 -19.05 16.88
CA ALA A 261 -14.96 -20.12 15.89
C ALA A 261 -15.63 -19.77 14.54
N SER A 262 -16.62 -18.87 14.54
CA SER A 262 -17.38 -18.48 13.35
C SER A 262 -16.55 -17.80 12.26
N LYS A 263 -15.33 -17.33 12.56
CA LYS A 263 -14.43 -16.69 11.59
C LYS A 263 -13.49 -17.67 10.88
N LYS A 264 -13.46 -18.95 11.27
CA LYS A 264 -12.56 -19.96 10.69
C LYS A 264 -12.74 -20.11 9.18
N ASP A 265 -13.98 -20.30 8.74
CA ASP A 265 -14.28 -20.49 7.31
C ASP A 265 -13.91 -19.25 6.50
N PHE A 266 -14.13 -18.08 7.08
CA PHE A 266 -13.78 -16.82 6.46
C PHE A 266 -12.25 -16.63 6.36
N ALA A 267 -11.50 -16.92 7.43
CA ALA A 267 -10.03 -16.89 7.40
C ALA A 267 -9.47 -17.87 6.36
N THR A 268 -10.05 -19.06 6.25
CA THR A 268 -9.66 -20.08 5.26
C THR A 268 -9.90 -19.56 3.83
N LYS A 269 -11.06 -18.94 3.57
CA LYS A 269 -11.36 -18.32 2.26
C LYS A 269 -10.37 -17.21 1.88
N LEU A 270 -9.82 -16.48 2.87
CA LEU A 270 -8.79 -15.47 2.63
C LEU A 270 -7.39 -16.06 2.35
N GLY A 271 -7.19 -17.36 2.56
CA GLY A 271 -5.91 -18.04 2.34
C GLY A 271 -5.14 -18.41 3.62
N ALA A 272 -5.78 -18.34 4.79
CA ALA A 272 -5.20 -18.95 5.99
C ALA A 272 -5.18 -20.47 5.85
N HIS A 273 -4.04 -21.08 6.19
CA HIS A 273 -3.86 -22.53 6.23
C HIS A 273 -4.28 -23.08 7.59
N GLU A 274 -4.07 -22.29 8.64
CA GLU A 274 -4.44 -22.60 10.03
C GLU A 274 -5.32 -21.49 10.61
N TYR A 275 -6.26 -21.86 11.47
CA TYR A 275 -7.05 -20.92 12.26
C TYR A 275 -6.98 -21.28 13.74
N ILE A 276 -6.62 -20.32 14.56
CA ILE A 276 -6.52 -20.47 16.02
C ILE A 276 -7.56 -19.55 16.65
N ASP A 277 -8.54 -20.15 17.33
CA ASP A 277 -9.53 -19.39 18.11
C ASP A 277 -8.93 -18.96 19.44
N SER A 278 -8.46 -17.72 19.52
CA SER A 278 -7.81 -17.19 20.72
C SER A 278 -8.77 -16.98 21.91
N SER A 279 -10.07 -17.25 21.75
CA SER A 279 -11.04 -17.26 22.85
C SER A 279 -11.23 -18.64 23.50
N ALA A 280 -10.83 -19.69 22.79
CA ALA A 280 -10.95 -21.07 23.26
C ALA A 280 -9.58 -21.73 23.51
N ASP A 281 -8.57 -21.34 22.74
CA ASP A 281 -7.23 -21.91 22.76
C ASP A 281 -6.18 -20.88 23.22
N ASP A 282 -5.07 -21.39 23.77
CA ASP A 282 -3.86 -20.61 24.01
C ASP A 282 -3.08 -20.45 22.68
N PRO A 283 -3.02 -19.24 22.09
CA PRO A 283 -2.38 -19.03 20.81
C PRO A 283 -0.87 -19.32 20.84
N VAL A 284 -0.21 -19.12 21.99
CA VAL A 284 1.21 -19.40 22.13
C VAL A 284 1.46 -20.89 22.02
N LYS A 285 0.71 -21.70 22.76
CA LYS A 285 0.85 -23.16 22.70
C LYS A 285 0.56 -23.72 21.30
N LYS A 286 -0.48 -23.21 20.63
CA LYS A 286 -0.84 -23.67 19.28
C LYS A 286 0.24 -23.34 18.26
N LEU A 287 0.75 -22.11 18.25
CA LEU A 287 1.82 -21.72 17.34
C LEU A 287 3.13 -22.47 17.63
N THR A 288 3.49 -22.67 18.89
CA THR A 288 4.67 -23.45 19.28
C THR A 288 4.54 -24.91 18.83
N ALA A 289 3.35 -25.51 18.92
CA ALA A 289 3.11 -26.86 18.41
C ALA A 289 3.26 -26.97 16.87
N LEU A 290 3.13 -25.84 16.15
CA LEU A 290 3.41 -25.73 14.71
C LEU A 290 4.88 -25.44 14.39
N GLY A 291 5.77 -25.47 15.39
CA GLY A 291 7.20 -25.16 15.25
C GLY A 291 7.56 -23.71 15.58
N GLY A 292 6.59 -22.88 15.97
CA GLY A 292 6.76 -21.45 16.17
C GLY A 292 6.69 -20.66 14.85
N ALA A 293 6.25 -19.41 14.94
CA ALA A 293 6.14 -18.55 13.76
C ALA A 293 7.46 -17.82 13.46
N ALA A 294 7.84 -17.75 12.19
CA ALA A 294 8.94 -16.90 11.72
C ALA A 294 8.58 -15.41 11.82
N LEU A 295 7.29 -15.10 11.62
CA LEU A 295 6.74 -13.77 11.73
C LEU A 295 5.35 -13.84 12.37
N ILE A 296 5.10 -12.98 13.34
CA ILE A 296 3.76 -12.73 13.86
C ILE A 296 3.42 -11.27 13.55
N ILE A 297 2.31 -11.03 12.85
CA ILE A 297 1.85 -9.71 12.45
C ILE A 297 0.69 -9.32 13.38
N ALA A 298 0.93 -8.38 14.28
CA ALA A 298 -0.08 -7.84 15.18
C ALA A 298 -0.88 -6.72 14.51
N THR A 299 -2.14 -7.01 14.22
CA THR A 299 -3.06 -6.08 13.53
C THR A 299 -4.28 -5.69 14.37
N ALA A 300 -4.58 -6.39 15.46
CA ALA A 300 -5.63 -5.96 16.38
C ALA A 300 -5.04 -5.08 17.50
N PRO A 301 -5.69 -3.97 17.86
CA PRO A 301 -5.12 -3.01 18.80
C PRO A 301 -5.29 -3.46 20.28
N ASN A 302 -4.70 -4.59 20.66
CA ASN A 302 -4.82 -5.16 22.02
C ASN A 302 -3.44 -5.59 22.57
N PRO A 303 -2.79 -4.74 23.41
CA PRO A 303 -1.49 -5.05 24.01
C PRO A 303 -1.44 -6.40 24.73
N LYS A 304 -2.52 -6.79 25.44
CA LYS A 304 -2.58 -8.06 26.19
C LYS A 304 -2.61 -9.29 25.29
N ALA A 305 -3.15 -9.14 24.08
CA ALA A 305 -3.13 -10.21 23.07
C ALA A 305 -1.80 -10.26 22.30
N ILE A 306 -1.08 -9.14 22.20
CA ILE A 306 0.20 -9.02 21.48
C ILE A 306 1.37 -9.51 22.33
N ALA A 307 1.45 -9.05 23.58
CA ALA A 307 2.58 -9.28 24.48
C ALA A 307 3.03 -10.76 24.59
N PRO A 308 2.13 -11.74 24.78
CA PRO A 308 2.54 -13.14 24.95
C PRO A 308 3.10 -13.78 23.67
N LEU A 309 2.87 -13.18 22.49
CA LEU A 309 3.20 -13.79 21.20
C LEU A 309 4.71 -13.87 20.94
N THR A 310 5.54 -13.14 21.68
CA THR A 310 7.01 -13.31 21.60
C THR A 310 7.43 -14.73 21.95
N ALA A 311 6.73 -15.41 22.86
CA ALA A 311 7.01 -16.80 23.22
C ALA A 311 6.67 -17.79 22.09
N ALA A 312 5.79 -17.40 21.17
CA ALA A 312 5.31 -18.21 20.05
C ALA A 312 6.18 -18.12 18.78
N LEU A 313 7.22 -17.28 18.81
CA LEU A 313 8.15 -17.15 17.70
C LEU A 313 9.13 -18.33 17.66
N GLN A 314 9.47 -18.79 16.46
CA GLN A 314 10.63 -19.68 16.30
C GLN A 314 11.94 -18.94 16.63
N PRO A 315 13.08 -19.64 16.79
CA PRO A 315 14.38 -18.98 16.92
C PRO A 315 14.65 -17.99 15.76
N GLY A 316 15.09 -16.77 16.08
CA GLY A 316 15.27 -15.69 15.11
C GLY A 316 13.98 -15.06 14.56
N GLY A 317 12.81 -15.49 15.04
CA GLY A 317 11.52 -14.98 14.60
C GLY A 317 11.24 -13.54 15.03
N LYS A 318 10.28 -12.91 14.36
CA LYS A 318 9.95 -11.49 14.53
C LYS A 318 8.48 -11.27 14.88
N LEU A 319 8.21 -10.44 15.88
CA LEU A 319 6.89 -9.88 16.14
C LEU A 319 6.79 -8.50 15.48
N LEU A 320 5.99 -8.37 14.43
CA LEU A 320 5.74 -7.12 13.72
C LEU A 320 4.43 -6.49 14.20
N ILE A 321 4.52 -5.31 14.81
CA ILE A 321 3.39 -4.55 15.33
C ILE A 321 3.01 -3.47 14.29
N LEU A 322 1.82 -3.60 13.70
CA LEU A 322 1.26 -2.64 12.74
C LEU A 322 0.06 -1.87 13.30
N ALA A 323 -0.51 -2.30 14.42
CA ALA A 323 -1.52 -1.55 15.14
C ALA A 323 -0.86 -0.61 16.17
N PRO A 324 -1.07 0.72 16.10
CA PRO A 324 -0.56 1.64 17.11
C PRO A 324 -1.36 1.48 18.40
N VAL A 325 -0.75 0.86 19.42
CA VAL A 325 -1.42 0.49 20.69
C VAL A 325 -0.79 1.11 21.93
N GLY A 326 0.17 2.02 21.76
CA GLY A 326 0.97 2.52 22.87
C GLY A 326 1.92 1.43 23.39
N THR A 327 2.02 1.31 24.71
CA THR A 327 2.96 0.38 25.37
C THR A 327 2.51 -1.07 25.25
N VAL A 328 3.46 -1.96 24.92
CA VAL A 328 3.31 -3.42 24.99
C VAL A 328 4.40 -3.97 25.91
N GLU A 329 4.02 -4.68 26.96
CA GLU A 329 4.95 -5.27 27.92
C GLU A 329 5.52 -6.58 27.35
N ILE A 330 6.81 -6.58 27.01
CA ILE A 330 7.48 -7.73 26.38
C ILE A 330 8.35 -8.46 27.40
N ASN A 331 8.26 -9.79 27.41
CA ASN A 331 9.17 -10.64 28.16
C ASN A 331 10.55 -10.69 27.47
N SER A 332 11.54 -10.02 28.05
CA SER A 332 12.90 -9.96 27.50
C SER A 332 13.60 -11.32 27.48
N VAL A 333 13.22 -12.26 28.36
CA VAL A 333 13.77 -13.63 28.38
C VAL A 333 13.43 -14.36 27.08
N ASP A 334 12.21 -14.17 26.56
CA ASP A 334 11.81 -14.76 25.28
C ASP A 334 12.71 -14.27 24.14
N LEU A 335 13.03 -12.97 24.14
CA LEU A 335 13.88 -12.35 23.12
C LEU A 335 15.30 -12.90 23.17
N ILE A 336 15.88 -12.96 24.37
CA ILE A 336 17.28 -13.36 24.58
C ILE A 336 17.49 -14.85 24.23
N ILE A 337 16.64 -15.75 24.76
CA ILE A 337 16.84 -17.20 24.57
C ILE A 337 16.67 -17.60 23.10
N GLY A 338 15.69 -17.00 22.42
CA GLY A 338 15.38 -17.34 21.03
C GLY A 338 16.06 -16.47 19.99
N GLY A 339 16.83 -15.45 20.38
CA GLY A 339 17.32 -14.42 19.44
C GLY A 339 16.20 -13.74 18.66
N ARG A 340 15.04 -13.55 19.29
CA ARG A 340 13.82 -13.02 18.65
C ARG A 340 13.79 -11.49 18.71
N SER A 341 12.97 -10.88 17.87
CA SER A 341 12.84 -9.41 17.85
C SER A 341 11.40 -8.92 17.78
N VAL A 342 11.21 -7.67 18.21
CA VAL A 342 9.97 -6.91 18.04
C VAL A 342 10.25 -5.75 17.09
N HIS A 343 9.41 -5.59 16.07
CA HIS A 343 9.54 -4.57 15.04
C HIS A 343 8.23 -3.80 14.89
N GLY A 344 8.34 -2.51 14.56
CA GLY A 344 7.26 -1.74 13.94
C GLY A 344 7.66 -1.34 12.53
N TRP A 345 6.68 -1.02 11.69
CA TRP A 345 6.93 -0.46 10.36
C TRP A 345 5.84 0.56 10.00
N PRO A 346 6.20 1.77 9.52
CA PRO A 346 5.22 2.74 9.03
C PRO A 346 4.61 2.29 7.70
N SER A 347 3.48 2.87 7.32
CA SER A 347 2.76 2.55 6.07
C SER A 347 3.67 2.44 4.84
N GLY A 348 4.23 3.55 4.37
CA GLY A 348 5.13 3.60 3.22
C GLY A 348 5.08 4.95 2.52
N HIS A 349 5.85 5.07 1.44
CA HIS A 349 5.80 6.23 0.53
C HIS A 349 5.12 5.86 -0.80
N ALA A 350 4.99 6.83 -1.72
CA ALA A 350 4.23 6.65 -2.95
C ALA A 350 4.58 5.37 -3.75
N LEU A 351 5.86 5.09 -3.96
CA LEU A 351 6.29 3.87 -4.66
C LEU A 351 5.90 2.57 -3.90
N ASP A 352 5.95 2.55 -2.57
CA ASP A 352 5.51 1.38 -1.80
C ASP A 352 4.01 1.12 -2.05
N SER A 353 3.19 2.18 -2.15
CA SER A 353 1.76 2.07 -2.44
C SER A 353 1.50 1.62 -3.88
N GLU A 354 2.26 2.13 -4.86
CA GLU A 354 2.16 1.68 -6.26
C GLU A 354 2.45 0.17 -6.36
N GLU A 355 3.52 -0.30 -5.71
CA GLU A 355 3.90 -1.73 -5.70
C GLU A 355 2.89 -2.59 -4.92
N ALA A 356 2.28 -2.07 -3.86
CA ALA A 356 1.23 -2.77 -3.13
C ALA A 356 -0.02 -2.96 -3.99
N ILE A 357 -0.44 -1.92 -4.72
CA ILE A 357 -1.57 -1.97 -5.66
C ILE A 357 -1.29 -2.94 -6.80
N ASP A 358 -0.09 -2.87 -7.39
CA ASP A 358 0.31 -3.76 -8.48
C ASP A 358 0.34 -5.22 -8.03
N PHE A 359 0.93 -5.50 -6.86
CA PHE A 359 0.93 -6.84 -6.28
C PHE A 359 -0.51 -7.33 -6.03
N ALA A 360 -1.35 -6.48 -5.44
CA ALA A 360 -2.74 -6.84 -5.13
C ALA A 360 -3.53 -7.18 -6.39
N THR A 361 -3.40 -6.34 -7.43
CA THR A 361 -4.04 -6.53 -8.73
C THR A 361 -3.57 -7.82 -9.40
N THR A 362 -2.26 -8.04 -9.42
CA THR A 362 -1.64 -9.21 -10.06
C THR A 362 -2.01 -10.52 -9.37
N HIS A 363 -2.06 -10.54 -8.04
CA HIS A 363 -2.24 -11.77 -7.25
C HIS A 363 -3.68 -11.96 -6.74
N GLY A 364 -4.58 -11.05 -7.07
CA GLY A 364 -5.99 -11.09 -6.66
C GLY A 364 -6.19 -10.87 -5.16
N VAL A 365 -5.37 -10.04 -4.52
CA VAL A 365 -5.63 -9.57 -3.14
C VAL A 365 -6.72 -8.52 -3.19
N LYS A 366 -7.82 -8.75 -2.48
CA LYS A 366 -8.96 -7.83 -2.47
C LYS A 366 -9.21 -7.27 -1.09
N CYS A 367 -9.39 -5.96 -1.02
CA CYS A 367 -9.96 -5.33 0.15
C CYS A 367 -11.48 -5.53 0.12
N MET A 368 -12.04 -6.00 1.22
CA MET A 368 -13.50 -6.09 1.37
C MET A 368 -14.04 -4.73 1.84
N VAL A 369 -14.79 -4.08 0.95
CA VAL A 369 -15.22 -2.70 1.11
C VAL A 369 -16.73 -2.57 1.25
N GLU A 370 -17.16 -1.61 2.06
CA GLU A 370 -18.54 -1.14 2.14
C GLU A 370 -18.57 0.31 1.65
N PRO A 371 -19.20 0.60 0.49
CA PRO A 371 -19.31 1.95 -0.02
C PRO A 371 -20.38 2.74 0.74
N PHE A 372 -20.07 4.00 1.03
CA PHE A 372 -20.97 5.00 1.61
C PHE A 372 -21.01 6.20 0.66
N GLY A 373 -22.19 6.74 0.39
CA GLY A 373 -22.28 8.01 -0.36
C GLY A 373 -21.56 9.14 0.39
N PHE A 374 -21.06 10.13 -0.35
CA PHE A 374 -20.31 11.25 0.24
C PHE A 374 -21.03 11.97 1.38
N ASP A 375 -22.35 12.15 1.30
CA ASP A 375 -23.16 12.79 2.35
C ASP A 375 -23.30 11.93 3.63
N LYS A 376 -22.76 10.71 3.67
CA LYS A 376 -22.82 9.75 4.79
C LYS A 376 -21.48 9.59 5.53
N ALA A 377 -20.59 10.59 5.48
CA ALA A 377 -19.27 10.49 6.10
C ALA A 377 -19.31 10.15 7.59
N THR A 378 -20.19 10.79 8.36
CA THR A 378 -20.36 10.50 9.80
C THR A 378 -20.82 9.06 10.05
N GLU A 379 -21.79 8.58 9.26
CA GLU A 379 -22.27 7.19 9.34
C GLU A 379 -21.13 6.20 9.06
N ALA A 380 -20.31 6.44 8.03
CA ALA A 380 -19.18 5.59 7.70
C ALA A 380 -18.15 5.50 8.84
N VAL A 381 -17.86 6.63 9.50
CA VAL A 381 -16.96 6.69 10.67
C VAL A 381 -17.55 5.93 11.86
N GLU A 382 -18.82 6.13 12.18
CA GLU A 382 -19.51 5.41 13.27
C GLU A 382 -19.59 3.90 13.02
N HIS A 383 -19.85 3.52 11.76
CA HIS A 383 -19.89 2.12 11.35
C HIS A 383 -18.52 1.46 11.58
N MET A 384 -17.43 2.12 11.20
CA MET A 384 -16.07 1.65 11.45
C MET A 384 -15.79 1.49 12.95
N LEU A 385 -16.08 2.51 13.76
CA LEU A 385 -15.81 2.50 15.21
C LEU A 385 -16.59 1.42 15.95
N SER A 386 -17.80 1.09 15.49
CA SER A 386 -18.62 0.03 16.09
C SER A 386 -18.20 -1.39 15.67
N ASN A 387 -17.11 -1.56 14.91
CA ASN A 387 -16.63 -2.83 14.36
C ASN A 387 -17.70 -3.61 13.56
N LYS A 388 -18.71 -2.91 13.03
CA LYS A 388 -19.78 -3.52 12.24
C LYS A 388 -19.42 -3.66 10.76
N VAL A 389 -18.47 -2.86 10.27
CA VAL A 389 -17.98 -2.92 8.88
C VAL A 389 -17.23 -4.22 8.62
N ARG A 390 -17.50 -4.85 7.49
CA ARG A 390 -16.77 -6.01 6.95
C ARG A 390 -16.12 -5.66 5.60
N PHE A 391 -14.95 -5.02 5.54
CA PHE A 391 -13.99 -4.70 6.61
C PHE A 391 -13.51 -3.26 6.58
N ARG A 392 -13.72 -2.52 5.48
CA ARG A 392 -13.30 -1.12 5.30
C ARG A 392 -14.46 -0.29 4.72
N GLY A 393 -14.77 0.85 5.35
CA GLY A 393 -15.71 1.81 4.80
C GLY A 393 -15.01 2.69 3.75
N VAL A 394 -15.72 3.06 2.69
CA VAL A 394 -15.20 3.94 1.65
C VAL A 394 -16.25 4.97 1.28
N LEU A 395 -15.89 6.26 1.33
CA LEU A 395 -16.73 7.33 0.82
C LEU A 395 -16.62 7.36 -0.70
N VAL A 396 -17.75 7.27 -1.39
CA VAL A 396 -17.88 7.44 -2.85
C VAL A 396 -18.27 8.88 -3.11
N VAL A 397 -17.42 9.57 -3.88
CA VAL A 397 -17.51 11.01 -4.14
C VAL A 397 -17.90 11.20 -5.60
N GLU A 398 -19.11 11.70 -5.84
CA GLU A 398 -19.69 11.90 -7.18
C GLU A 398 -19.25 13.23 -7.82
#